data_AF-A0A0U5APM3-F1
#
_entry.id   AF-A0A0U5APM3-F1
#
_cell.length_a   1.000
_cell.length_b   1.000
_cell.length_c   1.000
_cell.angle_alpha   90.00
_cell.angle_beta   90.00
_cell.angle_gamma   90.00
#
_symmetry.space_group_name_H-M   'P 1'
#
loop_
_entity.id
_entity.type
_entity.pdbx_description
1 polymer ?
#
loop_
_entity_poly.entity_id
_entity_poly.type
_entity_poly.pdbx_seq_one_letter_code
_entity_poly.pdbx_strand_id
1 'polypeptide(L)'
;MTCLCVMRFFKYDRTFEETQCSVFYGCSFSRMLLFLLLARHWPALAHRWEQVESVLAHHGYPHHHHHHHKVNVIIAMFLSAAFIEHIFSHVRVIRLAVLCAIEDGMDGICTYFFNSFPHVYDYIPCSLWNGVIVFLINVLCAFAWTYMDLFIVLMSVALADKFRQLNRCLQSVQGKPTPPRFWHQMREDYNTLSCLVMRVDSCMSKIVFLSFANNLYTVCIQLFNSLHLPQNAVQMVYFCLSFGYVLLRIVAVSLSAASINEQSSQVRKILYSVPATSFSKEVQRFLQQVTTYEIALTGLNLFSVKRTLLLKVAATIVTYELILVQFSAIHADERDLTAHSVAKRYCL
;
A
#
# COMPACT_ATOMS: atom_id res chain seq x y z
N MET A 1 -0.85 22.39 -5.34
CA MET A 1 -0.84 21.85 -3.96
C MET A 1 0.57 21.60 -3.44
N THR A 2 1.37 20.72 -4.06
CA THR A 2 2.73 20.40 -3.57
C THR A 2 3.65 21.63 -3.44
N CYS A 3 3.72 22.48 -4.46
CA CYS A 3 4.51 23.72 -4.39
C CYS A 3 4.04 24.68 -3.29
N LEU A 4 2.72 24.74 -3.03
CA LEU A 4 2.15 25.60 -1.99
C LEU A 4 2.53 25.10 -0.59
N CYS A 5 2.45 23.78 -0.31
CA CYS A 5 2.93 23.23 0.97
C CYS A 5 4.44 23.49 1.13
N VAL A 6 5.25 23.31 0.07
CA VAL A 6 6.71 23.54 0.14
C VAL A 6 7.03 25.01 0.42
N MET A 7 6.37 25.95 -0.25
CA MET A 7 6.55 27.39 0.02
C MET A 7 6.14 27.73 1.45
N ARG A 8 5.03 27.19 1.95
CA ARG A 8 4.58 27.40 3.33
C ARG A 8 5.55 26.80 4.35
N PHE A 9 6.08 25.60 4.10
CA PHE A 9 7.12 24.95 4.93
C PHE A 9 8.40 25.77 5.07
N PHE A 10 8.79 26.52 4.03
CA PHE A 10 9.94 27.43 4.10
C PHE A 10 9.60 28.81 4.68
N LYS A 11 8.33 29.22 4.65
CA LYS A 11 7.87 30.55 5.09
C LYS A 11 7.54 30.60 6.59
N TYR A 12 6.96 29.54 7.14
CA TYR A 12 6.62 29.43 8.57
C TYR A 12 7.62 28.53 9.29
N ASP A 13 7.64 28.58 10.63
CA ASP A 13 8.42 27.64 11.43
C ASP A 13 8.15 26.20 10.97
N ARG A 14 9.20 25.38 10.89
CA ARG A 14 9.16 23.98 10.39
C ARG A 14 8.39 23.09 11.37
N THR A 15 7.09 23.31 11.50
CA THR A 15 6.23 22.53 12.38
C THR A 15 5.99 21.15 11.80
N PHE A 16 5.59 20.24 12.68
CA PHE A 16 5.27 18.86 12.31
C PHE A 16 4.12 18.79 11.29
N GLU A 17 3.10 19.63 11.42
CA GLU A 17 1.92 19.66 10.54
C GLU A 17 2.27 20.11 9.11
N GLU A 18 3.13 21.12 8.96
CA GLU A 18 3.59 21.58 7.63
C GLU A 18 4.41 20.51 6.90
N THR A 19 5.16 19.71 7.67
CA THR A 19 5.89 18.55 7.13
C THR A 19 4.93 17.48 6.62
N GLN A 20 3.84 17.21 7.34
CA GLN A 20 2.81 16.25 6.92
C GLN A 20 2.10 16.68 5.63
N CYS A 21 1.72 17.96 5.49
CA CYS A 21 1.16 18.52 4.24
C CYS A 21 2.11 18.25 3.06
N SER A 22 3.37 18.61 3.23
CA SER A 22 4.39 18.51 2.19
C SER A 22 4.61 17.07 1.74
N VAL A 23 4.69 16.13 2.69
CA VAL A 23 4.84 14.70 2.36
C VAL A 23 3.58 14.17 1.67
N PHE A 24 2.37 14.47 2.17
CA PHE A 24 1.12 13.99 1.58
C PHE A 24 0.96 14.40 0.11
N TYR A 25 1.13 15.69 -0.20
CA TYR A 25 1.00 16.18 -1.57
C TYR A 25 2.23 15.85 -2.44
N GLY A 26 3.41 15.71 -1.85
CA GLY A 26 4.62 15.24 -2.54
C GLY A 26 4.49 13.78 -2.99
N CYS A 27 4.03 12.90 -2.10
CA CYS A 27 3.74 11.50 -2.40
C CYS A 27 2.61 11.38 -3.43
N SER A 28 1.57 12.21 -3.33
CA SER A 28 0.46 12.21 -4.29
C SER A 28 0.90 12.63 -5.69
N PHE A 29 1.75 13.65 -5.81
CA PHE A 29 2.36 14.05 -7.08
C PHE A 29 3.22 12.93 -7.67
N SER A 30 4.10 12.35 -6.84
CA SER A 30 4.98 11.24 -7.24
C SER A 30 4.18 10.04 -7.75
N ARG A 31 3.09 9.71 -7.06
CA ARG A 31 2.17 8.64 -7.45
C ARG A 31 1.55 8.90 -8.81
N MET A 32 1.03 10.11 -9.05
CA MET A 32 0.43 10.47 -10.34
C MET A 32 1.46 10.36 -11.48
N LEU A 33 2.67 10.86 -11.27
CA LEU A 33 3.76 10.74 -12.23
C LEU A 33 4.10 9.27 -12.54
N LEU A 34 4.22 8.43 -11.51
CA LEU A 34 4.54 7.01 -11.68
C LEU A 34 3.42 6.25 -12.42
N PHE A 35 2.15 6.53 -12.14
CA PHE A 35 1.04 5.92 -12.88
C PHE A 35 0.94 6.41 -14.33
N LEU A 36 1.28 7.67 -14.62
CA LEU A 36 1.40 8.16 -15.99
C LEU A 36 2.54 7.47 -16.75
N LEU A 37 3.68 7.26 -16.10
CA LEU A 37 4.79 6.50 -16.68
C LEU A 37 4.40 5.03 -16.90
N LEU A 38 3.69 4.42 -15.95
CA LEU A 38 3.18 3.06 -16.10
C LEU A 38 2.19 2.95 -17.26
N ALA A 39 1.27 3.91 -17.40
CA ALA A 39 0.28 3.94 -18.48
C ALA A 39 0.94 3.91 -19.87
N ARG A 40 2.10 4.56 -20.04
CA ARG A 40 2.88 4.49 -21.29
C ARG A 40 3.47 3.10 -21.58
N HIS A 41 3.83 2.35 -20.55
CA HIS A 41 4.39 1.00 -20.69
C HIS A 41 3.31 -0.10 -20.65
N TRP A 42 2.10 0.25 -20.22
CA TRP A 42 0.99 -0.68 -19.99
C TRP A 42 0.60 -1.50 -21.22
N PRO A 43 0.49 -0.95 -22.45
CA PRO A 43 0.12 -1.74 -23.62
C PRO A 43 1.11 -2.87 -23.90
N ALA A 44 2.41 -2.59 -23.79
CA ALA A 44 3.45 -3.59 -23.97
C ALA A 44 3.43 -4.66 -22.87
N LEU A 45 3.16 -4.26 -21.63
CA LEU A 45 3.02 -5.19 -20.50
C LEU A 45 1.79 -6.09 -20.68
N ALA A 46 0.64 -5.51 -21.04
CA ALA A 46 -0.61 -6.22 -21.26
C ALA A 46 -0.49 -7.24 -22.40
N HIS A 47 0.14 -6.85 -23.52
CA HIS A 47 0.37 -7.78 -24.63
C HIS A 47 1.28 -8.95 -24.22
N ARG A 48 2.35 -8.67 -23.46
CA ARG A 48 3.22 -9.74 -22.96
C ARG A 48 2.50 -10.65 -21.98
N TRP A 49 1.63 -10.09 -21.14
CA TRP A 49 0.82 -10.86 -20.21
C TRP A 49 -0.13 -11.81 -20.93
N GLU A 50 -0.82 -11.31 -21.96
CA GLU A 50 -1.71 -12.10 -22.82
C GLU A 50 -0.98 -13.26 -23.51
N GLN A 51 0.22 -13.00 -24.05
CA GLN A 51 1.06 -14.06 -24.63
C GLN A 51 1.35 -15.16 -23.60
N VAL A 52 1.75 -14.80 -22.39
CA VAL A 52 2.03 -15.78 -21.32
C VAL A 52 0.78 -16.55 -20.94
N GLU A 53 -0.37 -15.88 -20.87
CA GLU A 53 -1.66 -16.53 -20.61
C GLU A 53 -2.05 -17.54 -21.70
N SER A 54 -1.82 -17.20 -22.98
CA SER A 54 -2.06 -18.13 -24.09
C SER A 54 -1.17 -19.37 -24.03
N VAL A 55 0.12 -19.20 -23.67
CA VAL A 55 1.06 -20.32 -23.52
C VAL A 55 0.63 -21.24 -22.39
N LEU A 56 0.19 -20.67 -21.27
CA LEU A 56 -0.27 -21.44 -20.10
C LEU A 56 -1.72 -21.95 -20.20
N ALA A 57 -2.43 -21.70 -21.30
CA ALA A 57 -3.82 -22.15 -21.46
C ALA A 57 -3.98 -23.67 -21.30
N HIS A 58 -2.93 -24.44 -21.66
CA HIS A 58 -2.92 -25.90 -21.53
C HIS A 58 -2.96 -26.42 -20.08
N HIS A 59 -2.64 -25.58 -19.08
CA HIS A 59 -2.80 -25.93 -17.67
C HIS A 59 -4.26 -25.79 -17.17
N GLY A 60 -5.17 -25.34 -18.04
CA GLY A 60 -6.58 -25.10 -17.74
C GLY A 60 -6.82 -23.78 -17.03
N TYR A 61 -7.88 -23.06 -17.41
CA TYR A 61 -8.20 -21.78 -16.77
C TYR A 61 -8.70 -21.98 -15.33
N PRO A 62 -8.33 -21.10 -14.38
CA PRO A 62 -9.05 -21.04 -13.12
C PRO A 62 -10.53 -20.78 -13.41
N HIS A 63 -11.45 -21.39 -12.64
CA HIS A 63 -12.88 -21.17 -12.81
C HIS A 63 -13.20 -19.67 -12.87
N HIS A 64 -13.56 -19.20 -14.06
CA HIS A 64 -13.65 -17.78 -14.42
C HIS A 64 -14.47 -16.98 -13.39
N HIS A 65 -15.60 -17.53 -12.97
CA HIS A 65 -16.49 -16.92 -12.00
C HIS A 65 -15.86 -16.70 -10.60
N HIS A 66 -15.03 -17.61 -10.12
CA HIS A 66 -14.42 -17.50 -8.80
C HIS A 66 -13.32 -16.44 -8.77
N HIS A 67 -12.57 -16.29 -9.86
CA HIS A 67 -11.50 -15.29 -9.97
C HIS A 67 -12.06 -13.86 -10.05
N HIS A 68 -13.09 -13.63 -10.89
CA HIS A 68 -13.78 -12.34 -10.99
C HIS A 68 -14.43 -11.95 -9.66
N HIS A 69 -15.13 -12.87 -9.00
CA HIS A 69 -15.71 -12.62 -7.69
C HIS A 69 -14.67 -12.23 -6.64
N LYS A 70 -13.54 -12.95 -6.59
CA LYS A 70 -12.42 -12.66 -5.66
C LYS A 70 -11.86 -11.25 -5.88
N VAL A 71 -11.60 -10.86 -7.13
CA VAL A 71 -11.10 -9.53 -7.48
C VAL A 71 -12.11 -8.45 -7.10
N ASN A 72 -13.39 -8.64 -7.43
CA ASN A 72 -14.46 -7.69 -7.12
C ASN A 72 -14.64 -7.49 -5.61
N VAL A 73 -14.56 -8.56 -4.81
CA VAL A 73 -14.61 -8.47 -3.35
C VAL A 73 -13.45 -7.66 -2.78
N ILE A 74 -12.22 -7.87 -3.29
CA ILE A 74 -11.05 -7.10 -2.85
C ILE A 74 -11.23 -5.61 -3.17
N ILE A 75 -11.67 -5.29 -4.40
CA ILE A 75 -11.92 -3.90 -4.81
C ILE A 75 -13.00 -3.26 -3.93
N ALA A 76 -14.13 -3.93 -3.75
CA ALA A 76 -15.25 -3.43 -2.95
C ALA A 76 -14.82 -3.18 -1.49
N MET A 77 -14.05 -4.09 -0.89
CA MET A 77 -13.53 -3.93 0.47
C MET A 77 -12.61 -2.71 0.58
N PHE A 78 -11.65 -2.55 -0.34
CA PHE A 78 -10.69 -1.44 -0.31
C PHE A 78 -11.37 -0.08 -0.48
N LEU A 79 -12.28 0.03 -1.46
CA LEU A 79 -12.94 1.30 -1.79
C LEU A 79 -13.99 1.70 -0.75
N SER A 80 -14.76 0.75 -0.22
CA SER A 80 -15.73 1.04 0.84
C SER A 80 -15.04 1.50 2.12
N ALA A 81 -13.96 0.83 2.52
CA ALA A 81 -13.18 1.25 3.69
C ALA A 81 -12.50 2.62 3.49
N ALA A 82 -11.99 2.93 2.29
CA ALA A 82 -11.46 4.26 1.96
C ALA A 82 -12.53 5.34 2.08
N PHE A 83 -13.72 5.08 1.56
CA PHE A 83 -14.83 6.02 1.60
C PHE A 83 -15.28 6.29 3.03
N ILE A 84 -15.39 5.25 3.87
CA ILE A 84 -15.72 5.38 5.29
C ILE A 84 -14.66 6.21 6.02
N GLU A 85 -13.38 5.89 5.84
CA GLU A 85 -12.28 6.63 6.47
C GLU A 85 -12.31 8.12 6.10
N HIS A 86 -12.53 8.41 4.82
CA HIS A 86 -12.58 9.77 4.32
C HIS A 86 -13.78 10.58 4.85
N ILE A 87 -14.95 9.95 4.97
CA ILE A 87 -16.12 10.56 5.61
C ILE A 87 -15.80 10.93 7.06
N PHE A 88 -15.24 10.00 7.84
CA PHE A 88 -14.93 10.25 9.25
C PHE A 88 -13.87 11.35 9.42
N SER A 89 -12.87 11.39 8.54
CA SER A 89 -11.86 12.45 8.51
C SER A 89 -12.50 13.84 8.37
N HIS A 90 -13.44 13.99 7.44
CA HIS A 90 -14.13 15.26 7.22
C HIS A 90 -15.17 15.59 8.28
N VAL A 91 -15.89 14.60 8.82
CA VAL A 91 -16.83 14.82 9.94
C VAL A 91 -16.12 15.45 11.13
N ARG A 92 -14.90 15.00 11.46
CA ARG A 92 -14.07 15.59 12.53
C ARG A 92 -13.82 17.08 12.29
N VAL A 93 -13.44 17.45 11.08
CA VAL A 93 -13.08 18.84 10.73
C VAL A 93 -14.33 19.73 10.64
N ILE A 94 -15.44 19.20 10.09
CA ILE A 94 -16.73 19.92 10.05
C ILE A 94 -17.22 20.21 11.46
N ARG A 95 -17.15 19.25 12.39
CA ARG A 95 -17.55 19.51 13.78
C ARG A 95 -16.77 20.66 14.42
N LEU A 96 -15.46 20.73 14.17
CA LEU A 96 -14.64 21.82 14.66
C LEU A 96 -15.06 23.17 14.05
N ALA A 97 -15.26 23.22 12.73
CA ALA A 97 -15.68 24.44 12.05
C ALA A 97 -17.05 24.94 12.51
N VAL A 98 -18.00 24.03 12.74
CA VAL A 98 -19.34 24.36 13.27
C VAL A 98 -19.25 24.94 14.68
N LEU A 99 -18.41 24.37 15.55
CA LEU A 99 -18.20 24.90 16.90
C LEU A 99 -17.65 26.34 16.85
N CYS A 100 -16.63 26.59 16.04
CA CYS A 100 -16.08 27.94 15.88
C CYS A 100 -17.08 28.93 15.25
N ALA A 101 -17.95 28.48 14.34
CA ALA A 101 -18.99 29.33 13.76
C ALA A 101 -20.06 29.73 14.79
N ILE A 102 -20.41 28.82 15.70
CA ILE A 102 -21.40 29.07 16.76
C ILE A 102 -20.81 29.94 17.88
N GLU A 103 -19.57 29.67 18.30
CA GLU A 103 -18.94 30.34 19.45
C GLU A 103 -18.41 31.75 19.10
N ASP A 104 -17.78 31.92 17.92
CA ASP A 104 -17.11 33.16 17.53
C ASP A 104 -17.83 33.94 16.41
N GLY A 105 -18.99 33.47 15.94
CA GLY A 105 -19.79 34.14 14.90
C GLY A 105 -19.10 34.20 13.52
N MET A 106 -18.12 33.33 13.28
CA MET A 106 -17.36 33.28 12.02
C MET A 106 -18.13 32.57 10.89
N ASP A 107 -17.75 32.84 9.64
CA ASP A 107 -18.24 32.09 8.48
C ASP A 107 -17.72 30.65 8.52
N GLY A 108 -18.58 29.71 8.95
CA GLY A 108 -18.22 28.31 9.09
C GLY A 108 -17.69 27.64 7.83
N ILE A 109 -18.05 28.10 6.62
CA ILE A 109 -17.54 27.53 5.37
C ILE A 109 -16.10 27.98 5.14
N CYS A 110 -15.82 29.27 5.25
CA CYS A 110 -14.45 29.76 5.13
C CYS A 110 -13.57 29.24 6.27
N THR A 111 -14.06 29.21 7.51
CA THR A 111 -13.34 28.62 8.66
C THR A 111 -13.01 27.15 8.41
N TYR A 112 -13.93 26.36 7.85
CA TYR A 112 -13.62 24.98 7.45
C TYR A 112 -12.49 24.92 6.42
N PHE A 113 -12.51 25.77 5.39
CA PHE A 113 -11.48 25.77 4.35
C PHE A 113 -10.11 26.24 4.85
N PHE A 114 -10.05 27.28 5.69
CA PHE A 114 -8.82 27.73 6.32
C PHE A 114 -8.22 26.64 7.21
N ASN A 115 -9.04 25.98 8.04
CA ASN A 115 -8.59 24.91 8.92
C ASN A 115 -8.19 23.62 8.16
N SER A 116 -8.84 23.33 7.03
CA SER A 116 -8.57 22.11 6.25
C SER A 116 -7.37 22.28 5.32
N PHE A 117 -7.19 23.47 4.75
CA PHE A 117 -6.23 23.73 3.67
C PHE A 117 -5.45 25.05 3.86
N PRO A 118 -4.79 25.23 5.01
CA PRO A 118 -4.16 26.51 5.34
C PRO A 118 -3.06 26.88 4.33
N HIS A 119 -2.37 25.89 3.75
CA HIS A 119 -1.39 26.05 2.67
C HIS A 119 -1.91 26.68 1.38
N VAL A 120 -3.23 26.66 1.14
CA VAL A 120 -3.84 27.31 -0.02
C VAL A 120 -4.30 28.71 0.33
N TYR A 121 -5.03 28.83 1.43
CA TYR A 121 -5.76 30.05 1.76
C TYR A 121 -4.91 31.16 2.38
N ASP A 122 -3.65 30.89 2.70
CA ASP A 122 -2.63 31.93 2.94
C ASP A 122 -2.38 32.83 1.72
N TYR A 123 -2.57 32.30 0.52
CA TYR A 123 -2.20 32.95 -0.74
C TYR A 123 -3.42 33.24 -1.62
N ILE A 124 -4.50 32.50 -1.43
CA ILE A 124 -5.69 32.56 -2.26
C ILE A 124 -6.88 32.98 -1.38
N PRO A 125 -7.65 34.01 -1.74
CA PRO A 125 -8.80 34.43 -0.96
C PRO A 125 -9.86 33.32 -0.91
N CYS A 126 -10.53 33.21 0.24
CA CYS A 126 -11.64 32.28 0.41
C CYS A 126 -12.74 32.60 -0.59
N SER A 127 -13.06 31.62 -1.44
CA SER A 127 -14.27 31.63 -2.27
C SER A 127 -14.82 30.21 -2.30
N LEU A 128 -16.14 30.08 -2.41
CA LEU A 128 -16.79 28.77 -2.46
C LEU A 128 -16.24 27.92 -3.60
N TRP A 129 -15.94 28.53 -4.75
CA TRP A 129 -15.42 27.79 -5.90
C TRP A 129 -14.00 27.27 -5.70
N ASN A 130 -13.12 28.09 -5.16
CA ASN A 130 -11.78 27.63 -4.79
C ASN A 130 -11.88 26.50 -3.75
N GLY A 131 -12.79 26.65 -2.77
CA GLY A 131 -13.16 25.66 -1.77
C GLY A 131 -13.42 24.27 -2.34
N VAL A 132 -14.39 24.20 -3.24
CA VAL A 132 -14.80 22.95 -3.89
C VAL A 132 -13.67 22.33 -4.70
N ILE A 133 -12.89 23.13 -5.44
CA ILE A 133 -11.76 22.63 -6.23
C ILE A 133 -10.69 22.01 -5.33
N VAL A 134 -10.29 22.68 -4.25
CA VAL A 134 -9.29 22.16 -3.31
C VAL A 134 -9.77 20.90 -2.62
N PHE A 135 -11.04 20.89 -2.19
CA PHE A 135 -11.67 19.70 -1.61
C PHE A 135 -11.63 18.52 -2.58
N LEU A 136 -12.01 18.72 -3.84
CA LEU A 136 -11.98 17.67 -4.85
C LEU A 136 -10.56 17.14 -5.10
N ILE A 137 -9.56 18.02 -5.16
CA ILE A 137 -8.15 17.62 -5.29
C ILE A 137 -7.73 16.76 -4.09
N ASN A 138 -8.09 17.15 -2.88
CA ASN A 138 -7.78 16.38 -1.67
C ASN A 138 -8.42 14.98 -1.68
N VAL A 139 -9.70 14.90 -2.07
CA VAL A 139 -10.41 13.64 -2.27
C VAL A 139 -9.65 12.76 -3.28
N LEU A 140 -9.31 13.31 -4.45
CA LEU A 140 -8.57 12.56 -5.48
C LEU A 140 -7.20 12.10 -4.98
N CYS A 141 -6.47 12.91 -4.21
CA CYS A 141 -5.19 12.52 -3.62
C CYS A 141 -5.34 11.36 -2.61
N ALA A 142 -6.39 11.40 -1.78
CA ALA A 142 -6.70 10.34 -0.81
C ALA A 142 -7.06 9.02 -1.52
N PHE A 143 -7.99 9.07 -2.49
CA PHE A 143 -8.38 7.89 -3.26
C PHE A 143 -7.24 7.35 -4.13
N ALA A 144 -6.39 8.22 -4.70
CA ALA A 144 -5.23 7.79 -5.45
C ALA A 144 -4.28 6.96 -4.58
N TRP A 145 -4.15 7.28 -3.29
CA TRP A 145 -3.33 6.48 -2.38
C TRP A 145 -3.89 5.07 -2.21
N THR A 146 -5.20 4.94 -1.94
CA THR A 146 -5.86 3.63 -1.86
C THR A 146 -5.72 2.85 -3.18
N TYR A 147 -5.89 3.53 -4.31
CA TYR A 147 -5.75 2.92 -5.63
C TYR A 147 -4.35 2.33 -5.86
N MET A 148 -3.29 3.02 -5.43
CA MET A 148 -1.92 2.52 -5.57
C MET A 148 -1.72 1.17 -4.87
N ASP A 149 -2.18 1.06 -3.63
CA ASP A 149 -2.05 -0.17 -2.85
C ASP A 149 -2.94 -1.28 -3.42
N LEU A 150 -4.18 -0.93 -3.79
CA LEU A 150 -5.10 -1.86 -4.44
C LEU A 150 -4.50 -2.40 -5.75
N PHE A 151 -3.88 -1.54 -6.56
CA PHE A 151 -3.23 -1.93 -7.80
C PHE A 151 -2.11 -2.96 -7.56
N ILE A 152 -1.24 -2.72 -6.55
CA ILE A 152 -0.20 -3.68 -6.18
C ILE A 152 -0.81 -5.02 -5.73
N VAL A 153 -1.87 -4.99 -4.91
CA VAL A 153 -2.59 -6.18 -4.46
C VAL A 153 -3.12 -6.99 -5.64
N LEU A 154 -3.85 -6.34 -6.56
CA LEU A 154 -4.45 -7.00 -7.72
C LEU A 154 -3.40 -7.63 -8.63
N MET A 155 -2.35 -6.89 -8.97
CA MET A 155 -1.24 -7.40 -9.78
C MET A 155 -0.55 -8.59 -9.09
N SER A 156 -0.38 -8.52 -7.77
CA SER A 156 0.27 -9.58 -7.02
C SER A 156 -0.57 -10.85 -6.94
N VAL A 157 -1.88 -10.71 -6.70
CA VAL A 157 -2.83 -11.83 -6.72
C VAL A 157 -2.86 -12.49 -8.09
N ALA A 158 -2.89 -11.70 -9.17
CA ALA A 158 -2.90 -12.22 -10.53
C ALA A 158 -1.64 -13.03 -10.86
N LEU A 159 -0.44 -12.52 -10.51
CA LEU A 159 0.82 -13.25 -10.67
C LEU A 159 0.87 -14.53 -9.82
N ALA A 160 0.48 -14.44 -8.55
CA ALA A 160 0.47 -15.60 -7.65
C ALA A 160 -0.51 -16.68 -8.10
N ASP A 161 -1.67 -16.30 -8.67
CA ASP A 161 -2.65 -17.24 -9.20
C ASP A 161 -2.08 -18.03 -10.40
N LYS A 162 -1.23 -17.41 -11.25
CA LYS A 162 -0.53 -18.13 -12.35
C LYS A 162 0.47 -19.16 -11.84
N PHE A 163 1.27 -18.84 -10.81
CA PHE A 163 2.12 -19.86 -10.17
C PHE A 163 1.30 -20.95 -9.48
N ARG A 164 0.15 -20.60 -8.89
CA ARG A 164 -0.75 -21.59 -8.29
C ARG A 164 -1.31 -22.56 -9.34
N GLN A 165 -1.58 -22.09 -10.56
CA GLN A 165 -2.00 -22.93 -11.67
C GLN A 165 -0.92 -23.96 -12.03
N LEU A 166 0.34 -23.52 -12.17
CA LEU A 166 1.50 -24.41 -12.38
C LEU A 166 1.66 -25.41 -11.22
N ASN A 167 1.57 -24.95 -9.98
CA ASN A 167 1.69 -25.80 -8.80
C ASN A 167 0.63 -26.91 -8.75
N ARG A 168 -0.62 -26.63 -9.14
CA ARG A 168 -1.68 -27.67 -9.20
C ARG A 168 -1.33 -28.78 -10.19
N CYS A 169 -0.80 -28.43 -11.36
CA CYS A 169 -0.35 -29.42 -12.34
C CYS A 169 0.78 -30.28 -11.77
N LEU A 170 1.80 -29.65 -11.18
CA LEU A 170 2.93 -30.35 -10.55
C LEU A 170 2.49 -31.24 -9.37
N GLN A 171 1.53 -30.82 -8.56
CA GLN A 171 0.99 -31.61 -7.46
C GLN A 171 0.24 -32.86 -7.95
N SER A 172 -0.44 -32.80 -9.10
CA SER A 172 -1.19 -33.94 -9.64
C SER A 172 -0.32 -35.14 -10.03
N VAL A 173 0.97 -34.88 -10.31
CA VAL A 173 1.98 -35.87 -10.68
C VAL A 173 2.97 -36.20 -9.56
N GLN A 174 2.77 -35.63 -8.36
CA GLN A 174 3.67 -35.82 -7.24
C GLN A 174 3.77 -37.30 -6.84
N GLY A 175 5.00 -37.80 -6.68
CA GLY A 175 5.27 -39.21 -6.33
C GLY A 175 5.05 -40.22 -7.46
N LYS A 176 4.61 -39.79 -8.65
CA LYS A 176 4.37 -40.66 -9.80
C LYS A 176 5.57 -40.66 -10.76
N PRO A 177 5.87 -41.78 -11.44
CA PRO A 177 6.86 -41.79 -12.51
C PRO A 177 6.42 -40.86 -13.65
N THR A 178 7.30 -39.96 -14.06
CA THR A 178 7.00 -38.93 -15.06
C THR A 178 8.12 -38.83 -16.09
N PRO A 179 7.79 -38.67 -17.38
CA PRO A 179 8.80 -38.63 -18.43
C PRO A 179 9.63 -37.33 -18.37
N PRO A 180 10.92 -37.36 -18.78
CA PRO A 180 11.76 -36.15 -18.79
C PRO A 180 11.19 -34.98 -19.59
N ARG A 181 10.44 -35.25 -20.66
CA ARG A 181 9.76 -34.22 -21.48
C ARG A 181 8.77 -33.38 -20.67
N PHE A 182 8.10 -33.99 -19.70
CA PHE A 182 7.17 -33.26 -18.81
C PHE A 182 7.93 -32.24 -17.95
N TRP A 183 9.05 -32.63 -17.34
CA TRP A 183 9.87 -31.75 -16.51
C TRP A 183 10.50 -30.61 -17.30
N HIS A 184 10.88 -30.87 -18.55
CA HIS A 184 11.32 -29.83 -19.48
C HIS A 184 10.22 -28.78 -19.69
N GLN A 185 9.00 -29.21 -20.04
CA GLN A 185 7.85 -28.33 -20.26
C GLN A 185 7.54 -27.49 -19.00
N MET A 186 7.43 -28.13 -17.83
CA MET A 186 7.14 -27.43 -16.57
C MET A 186 8.20 -26.38 -16.22
N ARG A 187 9.47 -26.64 -16.56
CA ARG A 187 10.56 -25.68 -16.35
C ARG A 187 10.46 -24.51 -17.32
N GLU A 188 10.09 -24.74 -18.59
CA GLU A 188 9.85 -23.67 -19.57
C GLU A 188 8.67 -22.78 -19.17
N ASP A 189 7.58 -23.36 -18.68
CA ASP A 189 6.43 -22.62 -18.18
C ASP A 189 6.79 -21.80 -16.94
N TYR A 190 7.55 -22.39 -16.01
CA TYR A 190 8.09 -21.66 -14.85
C TYR A 190 8.99 -20.50 -15.27
N ASN A 191 9.87 -20.70 -16.26
CA ASN A 191 10.74 -19.65 -16.76
C ASN A 191 9.93 -18.51 -17.41
N THR A 192 8.91 -18.86 -18.19
CA THR A 192 8.00 -17.89 -18.81
C THR A 192 7.29 -17.04 -17.75
N LEU A 193 6.77 -17.66 -16.68
CA LEU A 193 6.20 -16.94 -15.54
C LEU A 193 7.22 -16.08 -14.79
N SER A 194 8.43 -16.59 -14.60
CA SER A 194 9.52 -15.85 -13.95
C SER A 194 9.85 -14.58 -14.71
N CYS A 195 9.99 -14.67 -16.04
CA CYS A 195 10.22 -13.51 -16.90
C CYS A 195 9.05 -12.52 -16.86
N LEU A 196 7.80 -12.98 -16.76
CA LEU A 196 6.64 -12.10 -16.60
C LEU A 196 6.73 -11.31 -15.29
N VAL A 197 7.02 -11.97 -14.16
CA VAL A 197 7.19 -11.28 -12.87
C VAL A 197 8.30 -10.24 -12.95
N MET A 198 9.47 -10.59 -13.51
CA MET A 198 10.58 -9.64 -13.68
C MET A 198 10.18 -8.42 -14.51
N ARG A 199 9.38 -8.63 -15.57
CA ARG A 199 8.89 -7.53 -16.41
C ARG A 199 7.91 -6.64 -15.65
N VAL A 200 6.96 -7.22 -14.94
CA VAL A 200 6.01 -6.48 -14.09
C VAL A 200 6.75 -5.70 -13.01
N ASP A 201 7.73 -6.34 -12.35
CA ASP A 201 8.56 -5.71 -11.35
C ASP A 201 9.32 -4.50 -11.92
N SER A 202 9.92 -4.62 -13.10
CA SER A 202 10.62 -3.49 -13.73
C SER A 202 9.73 -2.25 -13.97
N CYS A 203 8.42 -2.46 -14.16
CA CYS A 203 7.45 -1.36 -14.33
C CYS A 203 6.90 -0.86 -12.99
N MET A 204 6.77 -1.74 -11.99
CA MET A 204 6.07 -1.45 -10.73
C MET A 204 7.00 -1.19 -9.55
N SER A 205 8.30 -1.46 -9.65
CA SER A 205 9.25 -1.43 -8.53
C SER A 205 9.30 -0.06 -7.83
N LYS A 206 9.17 1.04 -8.58
CA LYS A 206 9.05 2.41 -8.05
C LYS A 206 7.73 2.63 -7.29
N ILE A 207 6.63 2.07 -7.80
CA ILE A 207 5.29 2.18 -7.19
C ILE A 207 5.24 1.35 -5.90
N VAL A 208 5.82 0.14 -5.91
CA VAL A 208 5.96 -0.71 -4.73
C VAL A 208 6.76 0.03 -3.65
N PHE A 209 7.91 0.62 -4.01
CA PHE A 209 8.69 1.42 -3.06
C PHE A 209 7.89 2.58 -2.46
N LEU A 210 7.21 3.38 -3.30
CA LEU A 210 6.40 4.51 -2.84
C LEU A 210 5.25 4.07 -1.93
N SER A 211 4.62 2.92 -2.21
CA SER A 211 3.58 2.33 -1.36
C SER A 211 4.11 1.97 0.02
N PHE A 212 5.20 1.20 0.10
CA PHE A 212 5.80 0.83 1.38
C PHE A 212 6.30 2.05 2.16
N ALA A 213 6.93 3.02 1.50
CA ALA A 213 7.41 4.24 2.15
C ALA A 213 6.25 5.09 2.70
N ASN A 214 5.20 5.34 1.90
CA ASN A 214 4.07 6.16 2.31
C ASN A 214 3.25 5.49 3.43
N ASN A 215 3.10 4.18 3.36
CA ASN A 215 2.38 3.41 4.37
C ASN A 215 3.16 3.36 5.70
N LEU A 216 4.47 3.12 5.65
CA LEU A 216 5.33 3.16 6.84
C LEU A 216 5.32 4.55 7.49
N TYR A 217 5.46 5.61 6.68
CA TYR A 217 5.38 6.99 7.15
C TYR A 217 4.06 7.28 7.88
N THR A 218 2.93 6.83 7.32
CA THR A 218 1.63 7.04 7.97
C THR A 218 1.50 6.27 9.28
N VAL A 219 1.96 5.02 9.32
CA VAL A 219 1.95 4.23 10.57
C VAL A 219 2.75 4.94 11.66
N CYS A 220 3.95 5.41 11.35
CA CYS A 220 4.78 6.16 12.30
C CYS A 220 4.09 7.44 12.79
N ILE A 221 3.43 8.18 11.90
CA ILE A 221 2.67 9.39 12.30
C ILE A 221 1.49 9.05 13.19
N GLN A 222 0.70 8.04 12.83
CA GLN A 222 -0.48 7.68 13.61
C GLN A 222 -0.06 7.19 15.00
N LEU A 223 1.00 6.39 15.09
CA LEU A 223 1.56 5.96 16.37
C LEU A 223 2.09 7.14 17.19
N PHE A 224 2.85 8.06 16.57
CA PHE A 224 3.28 9.29 17.23
C PHE A 224 2.09 10.11 17.77
N ASN A 225 1.06 10.30 16.95
CA ASN A 225 -0.15 11.01 17.36
C ASN A 225 -0.93 10.27 18.46
N SER A 226 -0.78 8.95 18.58
CA SER A 226 -1.44 8.14 19.62
C SER A 226 -0.85 8.35 21.02
N LEU A 227 0.37 8.89 21.12
CA LEU A 227 0.99 9.30 22.38
C LEU A 227 0.23 10.45 23.04
N HIS A 228 -0.44 11.28 22.22
CA HIS A 228 -1.37 12.28 22.70
C HIS A 228 -2.76 11.63 22.81
N LEU A 229 -3.19 11.32 24.03
CA LEU A 229 -4.46 10.64 24.25
C LEU A 229 -5.62 11.40 23.57
N PRO A 230 -6.51 10.69 22.84
CA PRO A 230 -7.68 11.32 22.22
C PRO A 230 -8.55 11.93 23.32
N GLN A 231 -8.93 13.20 23.14
CA GLN A 231 -9.69 13.94 24.16
C GLN A 231 -11.17 13.54 24.18
N ASN A 232 -11.69 13.02 23.07
CA ASN A 232 -13.10 12.74 22.88
C ASN A 232 -13.32 11.39 22.16
N ALA A 233 -14.48 10.75 22.42
CA ALA A 233 -14.85 9.46 21.81
C ALA A 233 -14.82 9.49 20.27
N VAL A 234 -15.21 10.61 19.64
CA VAL A 234 -15.15 10.77 18.18
C VAL A 234 -13.72 10.70 17.64
N GLN A 235 -12.76 11.33 18.35
CA GLN A 235 -11.35 11.31 17.98
C GLN A 235 -10.75 9.91 18.16
N MET A 236 -11.14 9.21 19.22
CA MET A 236 -10.73 7.82 19.46
C MET A 236 -11.25 6.88 18.37
N VAL A 237 -12.53 6.96 18.02
CA VAL A 237 -13.13 6.13 16.94
C VAL A 237 -12.46 6.41 15.60
N TYR A 238 -12.26 7.69 15.25
CA TYR A 238 -11.54 8.06 14.03
C TYR A 238 -10.12 7.49 14.01
N PHE A 239 -9.38 7.62 15.13
CA PHE A 239 -8.04 7.08 15.26
C PHE A 239 -8.02 5.57 15.03
N CYS A 240 -8.87 4.81 15.73
CA CYS A 240 -8.93 3.35 15.58
C CYS A 240 -9.30 2.92 14.16
N LEU A 241 -10.26 3.60 13.52
CA LEU A 241 -10.67 3.30 12.14
C LEU A 241 -9.54 3.61 11.13
N SER A 242 -8.95 4.81 11.22
CA SER A 242 -7.90 5.23 10.29
C SER A 242 -6.64 4.38 10.46
N PHE A 243 -6.22 4.11 11.70
CA PHE A 243 -5.07 3.25 11.99
C PHE A 243 -5.30 1.79 11.59
N GLY A 244 -6.46 1.23 11.94
CA GLY A 244 -6.83 -0.11 11.52
C GLY A 244 -6.86 -0.26 10.00
N TYR A 245 -7.36 0.76 9.28
CA TYR A 245 -7.39 0.75 7.83
C TYR A 245 -6.00 0.79 7.19
N VAL A 246 -5.10 1.64 7.69
CA VAL A 246 -3.71 1.70 7.22
C VAL A 246 -2.98 0.37 7.46
N LEU A 247 -3.15 -0.23 8.65
CA LEU A 247 -2.59 -1.55 8.95
C LEU A 247 -3.13 -2.64 8.02
N LEU A 248 -4.45 -2.66 7.80
CA LEU A 248 -5.09 -3.60 6.89
C LEU A 248 -4.50 -3.51 5.48
N ARG A 249 -4.29 -2.29 4.97
CA ARG A 249 -3.68 -2.06 3.65
C ARG A 249 -2.24 -2.56 3.58
N ILE A 250 -1.43 -2.28 4.59
CA ILE A 250 -0.03 -2.75 4.64
C ILE A 250 0.02 -4.27 4.62
N VAL A 251 -0.81 -4.91 5.46
CA VAL A 251 -0.89 -6.37 5.52
C VAL A 251 -1.36 -6.94 4.19
N ALA A 252 -2.39 -6.36 3.58
CA ALA A 252 -2.91 -6.81 2.30
C ALA A 252 -1.89 -6.68 1.17
N VAL A 253 -1.23 -5.52 1.02
CA VAL A 253 -0.16 -5.30 0.04
C VAL A 253 0.99 -6.29 0.26
N SER A 254 1.45 -6.40 1.51
CA SER A 254 2.61 -7.24 1.86
C SER A 254 2.34 -8.72 1.65
N LEU A 255 1.20 -9.23 2.12
CA LEU A 255 0.85 -10.65 1.98
C LEU A 255 0.57 -11.01 0.53
N SER A 256 -0.10 -10.13 -0.23
CA SER A 256 -0.39 -10.37 -1.65
C SER A 256 0.91 -10.42 -2.45
N ALA A 257 1.80 -9.45 -2.29
CA ALA A 257 3.09 -9.43 -2.98
C ALA A 257 3.99 -10.61 -2.53
N ALA A 258 4.04 -10.93 -1.24
CA ALA A 258 4.78 -12.08 -0.73
C ALA A 258 4.23 -13.43 -1.23
N SER A 259 2.95 -13.49 -1.58
CA SER A 259 2.35 -14.72 -2.10
C SER A 259 2.96 -15.13 -3.45
N ILE A 260 3.47 -14.19 -4.26
CA ILE A 260 4.19 -14.52 -5.50
C ILE A 260 5.40 -15.39 -5.19
N ASN A 261 6.23 -14.94 -4.24
CA ASN A 261 7.43 -15.65 -3.82
C ASN A 261 7.11 -17.01 -3.18
N GLU A 262 6.04 -17.07 -2.39
CA GLU A 262 5.59 -18.30 -1.77
C GLU A 262 5.13 -19.32 -2.80
N GLN A 263 4.26 -18.92 -3.75
CA GLN A 263 3.77 -19.83 -4.78
C GLN A 263 4.89 -20.26 -5.72
N SER A 264 5.80 -19.36 -6.12
CA SER A 264 6.93 -19.72 -6.98
C SER A 264 7.94 -20.66 -6.32
N SER A 265 8.08 -20.60 -4.99
CA SER A 265 8.99 -21.47 -4.23
C SER A 265 8.40 -22.84 -3.90
N GLN A 266 7.06 -23.03 -3.99
CA GLN A 266 6.41 -24.31 -3.67
C GLN A 266 6.88 -25.46 -4.58
N VAL A 267 7.18 -25.15 -5.84
CA VAL A 267 7.72 -26.10 -6.83
C VAL A 267 8.90 -26.91 -6.27
N ARG A 268 9.76 -26.27 -5.46
CA ARG A 268 10.92 -26.92 -4.84
C ARG A 268 10.55 -28.17 -4.03
N LYS A 269 9.49 -28.09 -3.23
CA LYS A 269 9.04 -29.22 -2.40
C LYS A 269 8.60 -30.40 -3.26
N ILE A 270 7.97 -30.12 -4.40
CA ILE A 270 7.50 -31.14 -5.34
C ILE A 270 8.70 -31.79 -6.04
N LEU A 271 9.68 -30.99 -6.49
CA LEU A 271 10.90 -31.49 -7.12
C LEU A 271 11.72 -32.41 -6.20
N TYR A 272 11.77 -32.14 -4.90
CA TYR A 272 12.42 -33.04 -3.92
C TYR A 272 11.69 -34.37 -3.73
N SER A 273 10.41 -34.47 -4.10
CA SER A 273 9.62 -35.69 -3.98
C SER A 273 9.58 -36.55 -5.24
N VAL A 274 10.37 -36.20 -6.26
CA VAL A 274 10.46 -36.98 -7.51
C VAL A 274 11.19 -38.31 -7.23
N PRO A 275 10.62 -39.47 -7.60
CA PRO A 275 11.27 -40.76 -7.41
C PRO A 275 12.61 -40.84 -8.16
N ALA A 276 13.60 -41.55 -7.59
CA ALA A 276 14.93 -41.70 -8.19
C ALA A 276 14.89 -42.27 -9.62
N THR A 277 13.93 -43.14 -9.91
CA THR A 277 13.71 -43.74 -11.25
C THR A 277 13.28 -42.72 -12.30
N SER A 278 12.69 -41.59 -11.90
CA SER A 278 12.25 -40.50 -12.79
C SER A 278 13.07 -39.22 -12.62
N PHE A 279 14.12 -39.26 -11.80
CA PHE A 279 14.98 -38.11 -11.54
C PHE A 279 15.92 -37.88 -12.73
N SER A 280 15.54 -36.94 -13.59
CA SER A 280 16.28 -36.61 -14.81
C SER A 280 17.16 -35.36 -14.65
N LYS A 281 18.07 -35.12 -15.60
CA LYS A 281 18.86 -33.88 -15.67
C LYS A 281 17.98 -32.62 -15.67
N GLU A 282 16.77 -32.68 -16.23
CA GLU A 282 15.84 -31.55 -16.21
C GLU A 282 15.29 -31.26 -14.82
N VAL A 283 15.00 -32.29 -14.02
CA VAL A 283 14.59 -32.12 -12.61
C VAL A 283 15.70 -31.42 -11.82
N GLN A 284 16.95 -31.83 -12.03
CA GLN A 284 18.11 -31.21 -11.40
C GLN A 284 18.27 -29.73 -11.82
N ARG A 285 18.18 -29.43 -13.12
CA ARG A 285 18.25 -28.03 -13.62
C ARG A 285 17.12 -27.17 -13.07
N PHE A 286 15.90 -27.72 -13.00
CA PHE A 286 14.75 -27.02 -12.47
C PHE A 286 14.92 -26.75 -10.97
N LEU A 287 15.39 -27.74 -10.20
CA LEU A 287 15.65 -27.59 -8.77
C LEU A 287 16.73 -26.52 -8.51
N GLN A 288 17.79 -26.51 -9.30
CA GLN A 288 18.82 -25.46 -9.24
C GLN A 288 18.21 -24.09 -9.51
N GLN A 289 17.43 -23.94 -10.58
CA GLN A 289 16.78 -22.68 -10.94
C GLN A 289 15.89 -22.14 -9.81
N VAL A 290 15.00 -22.96 -9.25
CA VAL A 290 14.06 -22.56 -8.18
C VAL A 290 14.80 -22.23 -6.87
N THR A 291 15.98 -22.82 -6.65
CA THR A 291 16.77 -22.57 -5.44
C THR A 291 17.67 -21.34 -5.55
N THR A 292 18.17 -21.05 -6.75
CA THR A 292 19.09 -19.94 -7.00
C THR A 292 18.37 -18.62 -7.28
N TYR A 293 17.30 -18.63 -8.07
CA TYR A 293 16.64 -17.40 -8.50
C TYR A 293 15.46 -17.06 -7.60
N GLU A 294 15.46 -15.83 -7.11
CA GLU A 294 14.38 -15.30 -6.31
C GLU A 294 13.35 -14.60 -7.18
N ILE A 295 12.10 -15.08 -7.12
CA ILE A 295 10.97 -14.46 -7.80
C ILE A 295 10.14 -13.72 -6.76
N ALA A 296 10.17 -12.39 -6.81
CA ALA A 296 9.41 -11.49 -5.96
C ALA A 296 9.26 -10.13 -6.63
N LEU A 297 8.28 -9.34 -6.16
CA LEU A 297 8.28 -7.90 -6.45
C LEU A 297 9.29 -7.20 -5.52
N THR A 298 9.91 -6.14 -6.01
CA THR A 298 10.94 -5.39 -5.33
C THR A 298 10.54 -3.92 -5.16
N GLY A 299 11.07 -3.27 -4.13
CA GLY A 299 11.04 -1.82 -4.00
C GLY A 299 12.39 -1.24 -4.43
N LEU A 300 12.49 -0.73 -5.67
CA LEU A 300 13.72 -0.20 -6.27
C LEU A 300 14.92 -1.18 -6.24
N ASN A 301 14.69 -2.50 -6.22
CA ASN A 301 15.70 -3.52 -5.92
C ASN A 301 16.41 -3.36 -4.54
N LEU A 302 15.94 -2.46 -3.67
CA LEU A 302 16.48 -2.28 -2.32
C LEU A 302 16.01 -3.38 -1.37
N PHE A 303 14.79 -3.86 -1.58
CA PHE A 303 14.20 -4.96 -0.82
C PHE A 303 13.26 -5.77 -1.70
N SER A 304 13.20 -7.08 -1.43
CA SER A 304 12.20 -7.98 -2.00
C SER A 304 11.03 -8.16 -1.04
N VAL A 305 9.81 -8.10 -1.55
CA VAL A 305 8.60 -8.24 -0.74
C VAL A 305 8.34 -9.71 -0.41
N LYS A 306 8.71 -10.12 0.80
CA LYS A 306 8.49 -11.46 1.38
C LYS A 306 7.72 -11.36 2.69
N ARG A 307 7.16 -12.49 3.16
CA ARG A 307 6.52 -12.57 4.49
C ARG A 307 7.46 -12.14 5.63
N THR A 308 8.76 -12.41 5.47
CA THR A 308 9.80 -12.01 6.43
C THR A 308 10.02 -10.50 6.48
N LEU A 309 9.79 -9.77 5.39
CA LEU A 309 9.92 -8.31 5.37
C LEU A 309 8.84 -7.68 6.26
N LEU A 310 7.58 -8.13 6.14
CA LEU A 310 6.47 -7.64 6.96
C LEU A 310 6.75 -7.83 8.45
N LEU A 311 7.22 -9.03 8.85
CA LEU A 311 7.56 -9.33 10.23
C LEU A 311 8.70 -8.46 10.76
N LYS A 312 9.74 -8.22 9.95
CA LYS A 312 10.86 -7.33 10.30
C LYS A 312 10.39 -5.90 10.51
N VAL A 313 9.61 -5.35 9.57
CA VAL A 313 9.10 -3.98 9.65
C VAL A 313 8.19 -3.82 10.88
N ALA A 314 7.28 -4.76 11.13
CA ALA A 314 6.41 -4.73 12.31
C ALA A 314 7.23 -4.77 13.62
N ALA A 315 8.22 -5.66 13.71
CA ALA A 315 9.09 -5.73 14.89
C ALA A 315 9.85 -4.41 15.11
N THR A 316 10.41 -3.83 14.05
CA THR A 316 11.11 -2.54 14.11
C THR A 316 10.21 -1.41 14.58
N ILE A 317 8.98 -1.31 14.05
CA ILE A 317 7.99 -0.32 14.50
C ILE A 317 7.71 -0.49 16.00
N VAL A 318 7.39 -1.71 16.44
CA VAL A 318 7.13 -1.98 17.86
C VAL A 318 8.33 -1.61 18.74
N THR A 319 9.55 -1.92 18.31
CA THR A 319 10.77 -1.54 19.05
C THR A 319 10.89 -0.02 19.20
N TYR A 320 10.72 0.74 18.12
CA TYR A 320 10.81 2.21 18.18
C TYR A 320 9.70 2.82 19.02
N GLU A 321 8.47 2.30 18.93
CA GLU A 321 7.37 2.78 19.75
C GLU A 321 7.59 2.53 21.24
N LEU A 322 8.09 1.35 21.61
CA LEU A 322 8.41 1.06 23.01
C LEU A 322 9.47 2.04 23.55
N ILE A 323 10.50 2.33 22.75
CA ILE A 323 11.52 3.31 23.10
C ILE A 323 10.90 4.71 23.25
N LEU A 324 10.02 5.11 22.33
CA LEU A 324 9.41 6.43 22.34
C LEU A 324 8.48 6.60 23.55
N VAL A 325 7.67 5.59 23.87
CA VAL A 325 6.84 5.56 25.09
C VAL A 325 7.72 5.71 26.34
N GLN A 326 8.84 4.99 26.43
CA GLN A 326 9.78 5.12 27.55
C GLN A 326 10.34 6.55 27.66
N PHE A 327 10.81 7.16 26.57
CA PHE A 327 11.29 8.54 26.59
C PHE A 327 10.19 9.54 26.96
N SER A 328 8.97 9.34 26.46
CA SER A 328 7.83 10.21 26.76
C SER A 328 7.43 10.14 28.24
N ALA A 329 7.48 8.94 28.85
CA ALA A 329 7.22 8.74 30.27
C ALA A 329 8.29 9.38 31.16
N ILE A 330 9.56 9.36 30.73
CA ILE A 330 10.66 10.03 31.42
C ILE A 330 10.48 11.57 31.41
N HIS A 331 9.89 12.12 30.34
CA HIS A 331 9.63 13.57 30.18
C HIS A 331 8.18 13.96 30.51
N ALA A 332 7.45 13.12 31.26
CA ALA A 332 6.09 13.40 31.70
C ALA A 332 6.04 14.20 33.01
N ASP A 333 7.15 14.27 33.76
CA ASP A 333 7.26 14.96 35.05
C ASP A 333 7.32 16.51 34.96
N GLU A 334 7.22 17.08 33.74
CA GLU A 334 7.33 18.53 33.48
C GLU A 334 6.10 19.16 32.81
N ARG A 335 5.05 18.39 32.45
CA ARG A 335 4.02 18.82 31.48
C ARG A 335 2.61 19.12 31.99
N ASP A 336 2.40 19.24 33.30
CA ASP A 336 1.05 19.46 33.87
C ASP A 336 0.55 20.93 33.90
N LEU A 337 1.33 21.92 33.43
CA LEU A 337 0.95 23.34 33.55
C LEU A 337 0.31 24.01 32.31
N THR A 338 0.13 23.32 31.17
CA THR A 338 -0.29 23.98 29.91
C THR A 338 -1.58 23.48 29.25
N ALA A 339 -2.23 22.44 29.79
CA ALA A 339 -3.36 21.76 29.14
C ALA A 339 -4.65 22.59 29.00
N HIS A 340 -4.83 23.66 29.79
CA HIS A 340 -6.01 24.53 29.70
C HIS A 340 -5.91 25.67 28.68
N SER A 341 -4.75 25.90 28.04
CA SER A 341 -4.60 26.98 27.05
C SER A 341 -4.76 26.55 25.58
N VAL A 342 -4.79 25.24 25.30
CA VAL A 342 -4.73 24.70 23.93
C VAL A 342 -6.12 24.61 23.27
N ALA A 343 -7.20 24.45 24.05
CA ALA A 343 -8.56 24.39 23.51
C ALA A 343 -8.99 25.69 22.80
N LYS A 344 -8.35 26.83 23.12
CA LYS A 344 -8.65 28.15 22.54
C LYS A 344 -7.89 28.44 21.23
N ARG A 345 -7.05 27.51 20.75
CA ARG A 345 -6.16 27.72 19.59
C ARG A 345 -6.68 27.09 18.28
N TYR A 346 -7.90 26.55 18.27
CA TYR A 346 -8.45 25.88 17.08
C TYR A 346 -9.48 26.71 16.30
N CYS A 347 -9.80 27.93 16.77
CA CYS A 347 -10.65 28.89 16.06
C CYS A 347 -9.88 30.10 15.50
N LEU A 348 -8.53 30.09 15.55
CA LEU A 348 -7.66 31.13 14.98
C LEU A 348 -6.69 30.55 13.97
#